data_AF-A0A2V2W6S0-F1
#
_entry.id   AF-A0A2V2W6S0-F1
#
_cell.length_a   1.000
_cell.length_b   1.000
_cell.length_c   1.000
_cell.angle_alpha   90.00
_cell.angle_beta   90.00
_cell.angle_gamma   90.00
#
_symmetry.space_group_name_H-M   'P 1'
#
loop_
_entity.id
_entity.type
_entity.pdbx_description
1 polymer ?
#
loop_
_entity_poly.entity_id
_entity_poly.type
_entity_poly.pdbx_seq_one_letter_code
_entity_poly.pdbx_strand_id
1 'polypeptide(L)'
;MFIAMLGYPVEFGHMEGVKLLALKSPAEKLIGYLSATVFLHENHSLLTLATHMIYKDLLSEQEFNINLALTAIANAGGKDFAEFMSSRVKSILLSDRWNVHVRKKAVLTYLRIYRKYPDVVDLGDVIPVVTDLLLSPLLGMSGCAAVFLTGCLNKSNFHLFHFRTQSSH
;
A
#
# COMPACT_ATOMS: atom_id res chain seq x y z
N MET A 1 18.14 15.24 -0.24
CA MET A 1 18.02 13.77 -0.34
C MET A 1 19.36 13.06 -0.51
N PHE A 2 20.15 13.35 -1.56
CA PHE A 2 21.48 12.74 -1.75
C PHE A 2 22.39 12.89 -0.52
N ILE A 3 22.44 14.10 0.05
CA ILE A 3 23.20 14.40 1.27
C ILE A 3 22.71 13.56 2.47
N ALA A 4 21.40 13.37 2.61
CA ALA A 4 20.82 12.53 3.66
C ALA A 4 21.14 11.04 3.46
N MET A 5 21.14 10.55 2.21
CA MET A 5 21.56 9.17 1.89
C MET A 5 23.04 8.92 2.20
N LEU A 6 23.89 9.95 2.12
CA LEU A 6 25.30 9.87 2.54
C LEU A 6 25.47 9.85 4.07
N GLY A 7 24.37 9.96 4.84
CA GLY A 7 24.37 9.89 6.30
C GLY A 7 24.56 11.23 7.00
N TYR A 8 24.58 12.34 6.26
CA TYR A 8 24.63 13.66 6.87
C TYR A 8 23.24 14.08 7.37
N PRO A 9 23.14 14.67 8.58
CA PRO A 9 21.88 15.22 9.06
C PRO A 9 21.46 16.38 8.17
N VAL A 10 20.23 16.33 7.64
CA VAL A 10 19.64 17.38 6.82
C VAL A 10 18.42 17.90 7.56
N GLU A 11 18.52 19.09 8.15
CA GLU A 11 17.42 19.71 8.92
C GLU A 11 16.54 20.64 8.06
N PHE A 12 16.87 20.82 6.77
CA PHE A 12 16.20 21.75 5.86
C PHE A 12 15.64 21.06 4.61
N GLY A 13 14.64 21.67 3.98
CA GLY A 13 14.05 21.17 2.72
C GLY A 13 12.94 20.12 2.89
N HIS A 14 12.56 19.76 4.12
CA HIS A 14 11.39 18.91 4.38
C HIS A 14 10.10 19.57 3.86
N MET A 15 9.95 20.88 4.07
CA MET A 15 8.78 21.63 3.61
C MET A 15 8.69 21.66 2.09
N GLU A 16 9.81 21.86 1.40
CA GLU A 16 9.91 21.84 -0.06
C GLU A 16 9.56 20.45 -0.61
N GLY A 17 10.03 19.38 0.04
CA GLY A 17 9.64 18.01 -0.30
C GLY A 17 8.13 17.78 -0.23
N VAL A 18 7.47 18.32 0.80
CA VAL A 18 6.00 18.22 0.94
C VAL A 18 5.27 19.10 -0.06
N LYS A 19 5.79 20.29 -0.40
CA LYS A 19 5.22 21.13 -1.47
C LYS A 19 5.21 20.39 -2.81
N LEU A 20 6.28 19.64 -3.12
CA LEU A 20 6.36 18.83 -4.35
C LEU A 20 5.29 17.72 -4.41
N LEU A 21 4.88 17.14 -3.27
CA LEU A 21 3.79 16.15 -3.23
C LEU A 21 2.45 16.74 -3.69
N ALA A 22 2.22 18.04 -3.43
CA ALA A 22 0.98 18.71 -3.79
C ALA A 22 0.91 19.10 -5.28
N LEU A 23 2.03 19.04 -6.00
CA LEU A 23 2.09 19.41 -7.42
C LEU A 23 1.46 18.33 -8.31
N LYS A 24 0.98 18.77 -9.48
CA LYS A 24 0.32 17.89 -10.47
C LYS A 24 1.29 17.25 -11.45
N SER A 25 2.52 17.78 -11.57
CA SER A 25 3.51 17.25 -12.49
C SER A 25 4.01 15.88 -12.00
N PRO A 26 3.99 14.83 -12.85
CA PRO A 26 4.44 13.48 -12.47
C PRO A 26 5.90 13.45 -11.97
N ALA A 27 6.79 14.20 -12.60
CA ALA A 27 8.21 14.24 -12.25
C ALA A 27 8.43 14.90 -10.88
N GLU A 28 7.76 16.02 -10.62
CA GLU A 28 7.86 16.73 -9.34
C GLU A 28 7.25 15.89 -8.21
N LYS A 29 6.10 15.27 -8.47
CA LYS A 29 5.45 14.37 -7.52
C LYS A 29 6.33 13.17 -7.18
N LEU A 30 7.00 12.56 -8.16
CA LEU A 30 7.99 11.50 -7.92
C LEU A 30 9.09 11.94 -6.94
N ILE A 31 9.66 13.12 -7.15
CA ILE A 31 10.69 13.68 -6.28
C ILE A 31 10.11 13.95 -4.87
N GLY A 32 8.87 14.45 -4.79
CA GLY A 32 8.15 14.64 -3.53
C GLY A 32 7.95 13.33 -2.76
N TYR A 33 7.48 12.27 -3.42
CA TYR A 33 7.28 10.94 -2.83
C TYR A 33 8.59 10.30 -2.38
N LEU A 34 9.64 10.47 -3.17
CA LEU A 34 10.96 10.00 -2.83
C LEU A 34 11.50 10.75 -1.59
N SER A 35 11.33 12.07 -1.54
CA SER A 35 11.67 12.88 -0.38
C SER A 35 10.86 12.44 0.85
N ALA A 36 9.56 12.13 0.68
CA ALA A 36 8.68 11.68 1.75
C ALA A 36 9.17 10.42 2.46
N THR A 37 9.80 9.48 1.75
CA THR A 37 10.37 8.28 2.37
C THR A 37 11.49 8.57 3.38
N VAL A 38 12.18 9.71 3.27
CA VAL A 38 13.26 10.08 4.19
C VAL A 38 12.70 10.59 5.51
N PHE A 39 11.68 11.46 5.48
CA PHE A 39 11.14 12.11 6.68
C PHE A 39 9.86 11.48 7.24
N LEU A 40 9.22 10.52 6.55
CA LEU A 40 8.05 9.79 7.10
C LEU A 40 8.37 9.05 8.42
N HIS A 41 9.65 8.82 8.72
CA HIS A 41 10.12 8.17 9.94
C HIS A 41 10.33 9.12 11.13
N GLU A 42 10.40 10.44 10.91
CA GLU A 42 10.90 11.40 11.90
C GLU A 42 9.80 12.07 12.75
N ASN A 43 8.55 11.57 12.75
CA ASN A 43 7.44 12.12 13.55
C ASN A 43 7.31 13.66 13.47
N HIS A 44 7.55 14.23 12.29
CA HIS A 44 7.49 15.67 12.07
C HIS A 44 6.03 16.13 11.96
N SER A 45 5.75 17.39 12.33
CA SER A 45 4.45 18.07 12.12
C SER A 45 3.91 17.99 10.68
N LEU A 46 4.80 17.74 9.70
CA LEU A 46 4.48 17.61 8.28
C LEU A 46 3.90 16.24 7.91
N LEU A 47 3.99 15.24 8.78
CA LEU A 47 3.51 13.87 8.54
C LEU A 47 2.00 13.85 8.27
N THR A 48 1.22 14.64 9.00
CA THR A 48 -0.22 14.76 8.81
C THR A 48 -0.56 15.32 7.42
N LEU A 49 0.17 16.34 6.97
CA LEU A 49 -0.03 16.93 5.64
C LEU A 49 0.35 15.93 4.53
N ALA A 50 1.49 15.25 4.68
CA ALA A 50 1.90 14.20 3.74
C ALA A 50 0.88 13.06 3.69
N THR A 51 0.32 12.67 4.84
CA THR A 51 -0.74 11.65 4.95
C THR A 51 -1.99 12.05 4.17
N HIS A 52 -2.44 13.30 4.31
CA HIS A 52 -3.56 13.81 3.54
C HIS A 52 -3.30 13.84 2.02
N MET A 53 -2.09 14.18 1.59
CA MET A 53 -1.72 14.17 0.17
C MET A 53 -1.68 12.75 -0.40
N ILE A 54 -1.09 11.80 0.33
CA ILE A 54 -1.07 10.38 -0.05
C ILE A 54 -2.49 9.83 -0.15
N TYR A 55 -3.36 10.17 0.80
CA TYR A 55 -4.77 9.76 0.75
C TYR A 55 -5.50 10.34 -0.47
N LYS A 56 -5.28 11.62 -0.77
CA LYS A 56 -5.83 12.27 -1.96
C LYS A 56 -5.37 11.57 -3.24
N ASP A 57 -4.12 11.16 -3.32
CA ASP A 57 -3.58 10.43 -4.47
C ASP A 57 -4.12 8.99 -4.59
N LEU A 58 -4.50 8.33 -3.48
CA LEU A 58 -5.25 7.06 -3.53
C LEU A 58 -6.70 7.21 -4.03
N LEU A 59 -7.27 8.41 -3.89
CA LEU A 59 -8.62 8.72 -4.39
C LEU A 59 -8.60 9.22 -5.85
N SER A 60 -7.42 9.56 -6.38
CA SER A 60 -7.26 9.98 -7.77
C SER A 60 -7.63 8.87 -8.74
N GLU A 61 -8.15 9.24 -9.91
CA GLU A 61 -8.42 8.30 -11.02
C GLU A 61 -7.15 7.93 -11.81
N GLN A 62 -6.09 8.74 -11.68
CA GLN A 62 -4.83 8.47 -12.35
C GLN A 62 -4.06 7.32 -11.68
N GLU A 63 -3.83 6.24 -12.42
CA GLU A 63 -3.08 5.05 -11.95
C GLU A 63 -1.68 5.39 -11.45
N PHE A 64 -1.05 6.41 -12.05
CA PHE A 64 0.28 6.87 -11.64
C PHE A 64 0.29 7.36 -10.19
N ASN A 65 -0.67 8.20 -9.80
CA ASN A 65 -0.80 8.73 -8.44
C ASN A 65 -1.08 7.60 -7.44
N ILE A 66 -1.99 6.68 -7.79
CA ILE A 66 -2.31 5.52 -6.96
C ILE A 66 -1.05 4.67 -6.74
N ASN A 67 -0.28 4.40 -7.79
CA ASN A 67 0.94 3.62 -7.69
C ASN A 67 1.98 4.27 -6.77
N LEU A 68 2.15 5.59 -6.83
CA LEU A 68 3.07 6.30 -5.92
C LEU A 68 2.62 6.20 -4.47
N ALA A 69 1.32 6.44 -4.24
CA ALA A 69 0.71 6.33 -2.91
C ALA A 69 0.87 4.92 -2.33
N LEU A 70 0.61 3.87 -3.12
CA LEU A 70 0.81 2.49 -2.70
C LEU A 70 2.27 2.18 -2.33
N THR A 71 3.26 2.69 -3.09
CA THR A 71 4.68 2.55 -2.70
C THR A 71 4.95 3.22 -1.36
N ALA A 72 4.47 4.45 -1.18
CA ALA A 72 4.68 5.19 0.06
C ALA A 72 4.10 4.43 1.25
N ILE A 73 2.88 3.88 1.11
CA ILE A 73 2.20 3.14 2.17
C ILE A 73 2.94 1.85 2.52
N ALA A 74 3.44 1.12 1.52
CA ALA A 74 4.22 -0.09 1.75
C ALA A 74 5.52 0.18 2.54
N ASN A 75 6.10 1.37 2.36
CA ASN A 75 7.32 1.81 3.03
C ASN A 75 7.04 2.56 4.35
N ALA A 76 5.83 3.06 4.56
CA ALA A 76 5.47 3.90 5.71
C ALA A 76 5.40 3.13 7.04
N GLY A 77 5.72 3.85 8.11
CA GLY A 77 6.08 3.28 9.41
C GLY A 77 4.97 3.14 10.46
N GLY A 78 3.94 3.99 10.46
CA GLY A 78 3.03 4.14 11.61
C GLY A 78 1.80 3.22 11.60
N LYS A 79 1.30 2.84 12.79
CA LYS A 79 0.07 2.04 12.95
C LYS A 79 -1.16 2.84 12.51
N ASP A 80 -1.32 4.05 13.05
CA ASP A 80 -2.46 4.93 12.74
C ASP A 80 -2.55 5.27 11.25
N PHE A 81 -1.38 5.50 10.63
CA PHE A 81 -1.28 5.72 9.19
C PHE A 81 -1.73 4.50 8.39
N ALA A 82 -1.26 3.31 8.76
CA ALA A 82 -1.65 2.08 8.09
C ALA A 82 -3.14 1.78 8.25
N GLU A 83 -3.71 2.04 9.43
CA GLU A 83 -5.13 1.88 9.72
C GLU A 83 -6.00 2.77 8.85
N PHE A 84 -5.69 4.06 8.78
CA PHE A 84 -6.41 5.01 7.93
C PHE A 84 -6.37 4.64 6.44
N MET A 85 -5.23 4.15 5.95
CA MET A 85 -5.06 3.82 4.53
C MET A 85 -5.59 2.43 4.15
N SER A 86 -5.64 1.49 5.10
CA SER A 86 -5.98 0.07 4.86
C SER A 86 -7.30 -0.12 4.14
N SER A 87 -8.34 0.63 4.55
CA SER A 87 -9.68 0.58 3.96
C SER A 87 -9.67 0.93 2.47
N ARG A 88 -8.91 1.98 2.10
CA ARG A 88 -8.82 2.40 0.71
C ARG A 88 -8.00 1.42 -0.14
N VAL A 89 -6.92 0.87 0.41
CA VAL A 89 -6.11 -0.16 -0.26
C VAL A 89 -6.95 -1.42 -0.51
N LYS A 90 -7.76 -1.86 0.46
CA LYS A 90 -8.73 -2.96 0.31
C LYS A 90 -9.70 -2.69 -0.84
N SER A 91 -10.29 -1.50 -0.90
CA SER A 91 -11.19 -1.11 -1.99
C SER A 91 -10.53 -1.17 -3.38
N ILE A 92 -9.28 -0.73 -3.51
CA ILE A 92 -8.52 -0.79 -4.77
C ILE A 92 -8.23 -2.24 -5.17
N LEU A 93 -7.90 -3.11 -4.21
CA LEU A 93 -7.63 -4.53 -4.44
C LEU A 93 -8.87 -5.27 -4.97
N LEU A 94 -10.02 -5.06 -4.32
CA LEU A 94 -11.29 -5.71 -4.64
C LEU A 94 -11.90 -5.20 -5.96
N SER A 95 -11.59 -3.96 -6.35
CA SER A 95 -12.12 -3.36 -7.57
C SER A 95 -11.42 -3.89 -8.83
N ASP A 96 -12.18 -4.53 -9.71
CA ASP A 96 -11.70 -5.03 -11.00
C ASP A 96 -11.49 -3.92 -12.07
N ARG A 97 -11.90 -2.68 -11.76
CA ARG A 97 -11.69 -1.51 -12.63
C ARG A 97 -10.20 -1.24 -12.93
N TRP A 98 -9.33 -1.55 -11.99
CA TRP A 98 -7.93 -1.12 -12.04
C TRP A 98 -7.06 -2.09 -12.82
N ASN A 99 -6.07 -1.53 -13.53
CA ASN A 99 -5.07 -2.33 -14.23
C ASN A 99 -4.36 -3.31 -13.27
N VAL A 100 -3.99 -4.45 -13.83
CA VAL A 100 -3.26 -5.55 -13.20
C VAL A 100 -2.04 -5.05 -12.41
N HIS A 101 -1.32 -4.05 -12.91
CA HIS A 101 -0.15 -3.49 -12.24
C HIS A 101 -0.50 -2.82 -10.89
N VAL A 102 -1.58 -2.03 -10.87
CA VAL A 102 -2.07 -1.36 -9.66
C VAL A 102 -2.57 -2.41 -8.65
N ARG A 103 -3.34 -3.39 -9.13
CA ARG A 103 -3.89 -4.46 -8.27
C ARG A 103 -2.79 -5.32 -7.63
N LYS A 104 -1.78 -5.73 -8.40
CA LYS A 104 -0.60 -6.45 -7.85
C LYS A 104 0.04 -5.68 -6.71
N LYS A 105 0.24 -4.39 -6.90
CA LYS A 105 0.85 -3.50 -5.90
C LYS A 105 -0.04 -3.33 -4.68
N ALA A 106 -1.36 -3.21 -4.86
CA ALA A 106 -2.32 -3.14 -3.78
C ALA A 106 -2.31 -4.43 -2.93
N VAL A 107 -2.29 -5.61 -3.57
CA VAL A 107 -2.19 -6.92 -2.89
C VAL A 107 -0.94 -6.99 -2.01
N LEU A 108 0.23 -6.66 -2.55
CA LEU A 108 1.49 -6.70 -1.80
C LEU A 108 1.56 -5.64 -0.69
N THR A 109 0.99 -4.45 -0.94
CA THR A 109 0.90 -3.39 0.08
C THR A 109 -0.01 -3.82 1.23
N TYR A 110 -1.16 -4.44 0.92
CA TYR A 110 -2.08 -4.96 1.92
C TYR A 110 -1.44 -6.08 2.76
N LEU A 111 -0.70 -6.98 2.12
CA LEU A 111 0.10 -8.00 2.82
C LEU A 111 1.13 -7.38 3.75
N ARG A 112 1.83 -6.33 3.31
CA ARG A 112 2.85 -5.65 4.11
C ARG A 112 2.24 -5.02 5.36
N ILE A 113 1.05 -4.41 5.23
CA ILE A 113 0.28 -3.87 6.36
C ILE A 113 -0.10 -5.01 7.31
N TYR A 114 -0.68 -6.09 6.80
CA TYR A 114 -1.07 -7.26 7.62
C TYR A 114 0.11 -7.84 8.41
N ARG A 115 1.27 -8.00 7.78
CA ARG A 115 2.49 -8.51 8.44
C ARG A 115 3.00 -7.61 9.56
N LYS A 116 2.70 -6.31 9.51
CA LYS A 116 3.16 -5.34 10.50
C LYS A 116 2.11 -5.07 11.59
N TYR A 117 0.84 -5.03 11.20
CA TYR A 117 -0.31 -4.71 12.04
C TYR A 117 -1.46 -5.67 11.69
N PRO A 118 -1.47 -6.89 12.24
CA PRO A 118 -2.50 -7.88 11.92
C PRO A 118 -3.90 -7.44 12.35
N ASP A 119 -4.00 -6.70 13.47
CA ASP A 119 -5.28 -6.25 14.05
C ASP A 119 -6.05 -5.25 13.16
N VAL A 120 -5.36 -4.60 12.23
CA VAL A 120 -5.89 -3.51 11.39
C VAL A 120 -6.54 -4.07 10.11
N VAL A 121 -6.19 -5.29 9.73
CA VAL A 121 -6.50 -5.86 8.41
C VAL A 121 -7.58 -6.91 8.52
N ASP A 122 -8.69 -6.66 7.84
CA ASP A 122 -9.76 -7.64 7.65
C ASP A 122 -9.52 -8.48 6.38
N LEU A 123 -9.18 -9.76 6.61
CA LEU A 123 -8.89 -10.73 5.57
C LEU A 123 -10.14 -11.40 4.99
N GLY A 124 -11.31 -11.28 5.63
CA GLY A 124 -12.52 -12.04 5.28
C GLY A 124 -12.95 -11.88 3.83
N ASP A 125 -13.07 -10.63 3.38
CA ASP A 125 -13.49 -10.33 2.01
C ASP A 125 -12.35 -10.45 0.99
N VAL A 126 -11.09 -10.37 1.44
CA VAL A 126 -9.92 -10.28 0.56
C VAL A 126 -9.44 -11.66 0.12
N ILE A 127 -9.42 -12.63 1.05
CA ILE A 127 -8.99 -14.01 0.76
C ILE A 127 -9.73 -14.65 -0.43
N PRO A 128 -11.07 -14.62 -0.54
CA PRO A 128 -11.76 -15.27 -1.66
C PRO A 128 -11.37 -14.63 -3.00
N VAL A 129 -11.31 -13.30 -3.07
CA VAL A 129 -10.92 -12.58 -4.28
C VAL A 129 -9.48 -12.89 -4.68
N VAL A 130 -8.55 -12.92 -3.72
CA VAL A 130 -7.15 -13.26 -3.98
C VAL A 130 -6.99 -14.73 -4.41
N THR A 131 -7.83 -15.63 -3.89
CA THR A 131 -7.86 -17.03 -4.32
C THR A 131 -8.31 -17.15 -5.77
N ASP A 132 -9.34 -16.40 -6.18
CA ASP A 132 -9.76 -16.37 -7.59
C ASP A 132 -8.67 -15.75 -8.49
N LEU A 133 -7.90 -14.78 -7.97
CA LEU A 133 -6.74 -14.22 -8.66
C LEU A 133 -5.58 -15.23 -8.87
N LEU A 134 -5.48 -16.29 -8.07
CA LEU A 134 -4.49 -17.36 -8.32
C LEU A 134 -4.71 -18.05 -9.67
N LEU A 135 -5.97 -18.17 -10.07
CA LEU A 135 -6.38 -18.82 -11.32
C LEU A 135 -6.23 -17.91 -12.54
N SER A 136 -5.84 -16.65 -12.35
CA SER A 136 -5.65 -15.71 -13.45
C SER A 136 -4.53 -16.17 -14.40
N PRO A 137 -4.67 -15.94 -15.72
CA PRO A 137 -3.67 -16.36 -16.72
C PRO A 137 -2.36 -15.57 -16.62
N LEU A 138 -2.34 -14.47 -15.86
CA LEU A 138 -1.19 -13.60 -15.70
C LEU A 138 -0.33 -14.09 -14.54
N LEU A 139 0.79 -14.77 -14.87
CA LEU A 139 1.73 -15.34 -13.90
C LEU A 139 2.14 -14.38 -12.78
N GLY A 140 2.38 -13.11 -13.09
CA GLY A 140 2.77 -12.13 -12.07
C GLY A 140 1.67 -11.83 -11.05
N MET A 141 0.39 -11.97 -11.42
CA MET A 141 -0.74 -11.72 -10.52
C MET A 141 -0.99 -12.95 -9.66
N SER A 142 -0.96 -14.14 -10.26
CA SER A 142 -0.99 -15.42 -9.56
C SER A 142 0.15 -15.54 -8.53
N GLY A 143 1.38 -15.15 -8.89
CA GLY A 143 2.51 -15.13 -7.95
C GLY A 143 2.30 -14.18 -6.77
N CYS A 144 1.77 -12.97 -7.00
CA CYS A 144 1.44 -12.04 -5.91
C CYS A 144 0.34 -12.59 -5.01
N ALA A 145 -0.69 -13.23 -5.59
CA ALA A 145 -1.76 -13.89 -4.85
C ALA A 145 -1.23 -15.06 -4.00
N ALA A 146 -0.31 -15.88 -4.54
CA ALA A 146 0.33 -16.96 -3.80
C ALA A 146 1.14 -16.44 -2.61
N VAL A 147 1.92 -15.37 -2.81
CA VAL A 147 2.67 -14.71 -1.73
C VAL A 147 1.75 -14.11 -0.67
N PHE A 148 0.60 -13.55 -1.08
CA PHE A 148 -0.40 -13.04 -0.17
C PHE A 148 -0.99 -14.16 0.70
N LEU A 149 -1.46 -15.24 0.07
CA LEU A 149 -2.10 -16.35 0.78
C LEU A 149 -1.10 -17.08 1.68
N THR A 150 0.09 -17.39 1.20
CA THR A 150 1.17 -17.97 2.04
C THR A 150 1.58 -17.04 3.18
N GLY A 151 1.58 -15.72 2.96
CA GLY A 151 1.85 -14.75 4.01
C GLY A 151 0.72 -14.58 5.03
N CYS A 152 -0.52 -14.87 4.66
CA CYS A 152 -1.68 -14.86 5.56
C CYS A 152 -1.89 -16.18 6.30
N LEU A 153 -1.30 -17.27 5.80
CA LEU A 153 -1.27 -18.59 6.42
C LEU A 153 -0.39 -18.57 7.68
N ASN A 154 -0.99 -18.17 8.79
CA ASN A 154 -0.49 -18.38 10.14
C ASN A 154 -1.53 -19.19 10.92
N LYS A 155 -1.12 -19.99 11.92
CA LYS A 155 -1.96 -21.00 12.62
C LYS A 155 -3.35 -20.51 13.08
N SER A 156 -3.52 -19.20 13.29
CA SER A 156 -4.78 -18.57 13.72
C SER A 156 -5.84 -18.37 12.62
N ASN A 157 -5.46 -18.35 11.33
CA ASN A 157 -6.35 -17.99 10.22
C ASN A 157 -6.79 -19.17 9.35
N PHE A 158 -6.46 -20.40 9.75
CA PHE A 158 -6.76 -21.61 8.99
C PHE A 158 -8.28 -21.80 8.73
N HIS A 159 -9.12 -21.27 9.63
CA HIS A 159 -10.59 -21.35 9.51
C HIS A 159 -11.17 -20.54 8.34
N LEU A 160 -10.52 -19.45 7.92
CA LEU A 160 -10.96 -18.64 6.77
C LEU A 160 -10.80 -19.37 5.43
N PHE A 161 -9.88 -20.33 5.36
CA PHE A 161 -9.64 -21.12 4.14
C PHE A 161 -10.62 -22.29 3.98
N HIS A 162 -11.31 -22.71 5.03
CA HIS A 162 -12.22 -23.87 5.01
C HIS A 162 -13.62 -23.59 4.45
N PHE A 163 -14.04 -22.33 4.35
CA PHE A 163 -15.41 -21.96 3.97
C PHE A 163 -15.82 -22.38 2.54
N ARG A 164 -14.86 -22.72 1.67
CA ARG A 164 -15.16 -23.17 0.29
C ARG A 164 -15.42 -24.67 0.15
N THR A 165 -15.21 -25.47 1.20
CA THR A 165 -15.40 -26.95 1.12
C THR A 165 -16.82 -27.43 1.44
N GLN A 166 -17.73 -26.56 1.88
CA GLN A 166 -19.09 -26.95 2.27
C GLN A 166 -20.24 -26.40 1.39
N SER A 167 -19.97 -25.59 0.35
CA SER A 167 -21.03 -25.05 -0.53
C SER A 167 -21.19 -25.81 -1.86
N SER A 168 -20.75 -27.07 -1.94
CA SER A 168 -20.94 -27.94 -3.10
C SER A 168 -21.55 -29.28 -2.66
N HIS A 169 -22.74 -29.23 -2.08
CA HIS A 169 -23.69 -30.35 -2.03
C HIS A 169 -25.10 -29.81 -2.16
#